data_AF-A0A3L6JKR4-F1
#
_entry.id   AF-A0A3L6JKR4-F1
#
_cell.length_a   1.000
_cell.length_b   1.000
_cell.length_c   1.000
_cell.angle_alpha   90.00
_cell.angle_beta   90.00
_cell.angle_gamma   90.00
#
_symmetry.space_group_name_H-M   'P 1'
#
loop_
_entity.id
_entity.type
_entity.pdbx_description
1 polymer ?
#
loop_
_entity_poly.entity_id
_entity_poly.type
_entity_poly.pdbx_seq_one_letter_code
_entity_poly.pdbx_strand_id
1 'polypeptide(L)' 'MLTCYFRHLKLIFEQIGIEVTAANRKEIDRKIHEMVGVPYSNCPAAWKAIKSRMAEDEEKFLADLDRVLA' A
#
# COMPACT_ATOMS: atom_id res chain seq x y z
N MET A 1 -1.65 7.52 11.95
CA MET A 1 -0.44 7.34 12.76
C MET A 1 0.07 5.91 12.52
N LEU A 2 1.30 5.82 12.02
CA LEU A 2 2.15 4.65 11.74
C LEU A 2 1.51 3.24 11.66
N THR A 3 1.40 2.77 10.41
CA THR A 3 1.68 1.38 10.01
C THR A 3 0.80 0.24 10.54
N CYS A 4 -0.53 0.39 10.55
CA CYS A 4 -1.40 -0.75 10.86
C CYS A 4 -1.36 -1.84 9.77
N TYR A 5 -1.24 -1.46 8.51
CA TYR A 5 -1.35 -2.40 7.38
C TYR A 5 -0.02 -2.81 6.75
N PHE A 6 1.08 -2.10 7.00
CA PHE A 6 2.40 -2.46 6.45
C PHE A 6 2.85 -3.86 6.85
N ARG A 7 2.46 -4.33 8.04
CA ARG A 7 2.75 -5.70 8.48
C ARG A 7 2.03 -6.75 7.64
N HIS A 8 0.83 -6.43 7.15
CA HIS A 8 0.05 -7.29 6.27
C HIS A 8 0.49 -7.17 4.80
N LEU A 9 0.82 -5.96 4.36
CA LEU A 9 1.32 -5.68 3.02
C LEU A 9 2.77 -6.09 2.81
N LYS A 10 3.54 -6.37 3.89
CA LYS A 10 4.94 -6.76 3.78
C LYS A 10 5.14 -7.92 2.79
N LEU A 11 4.28 -8.94 2.89
CA LEU A 11 4.29 -10.09 1.97
C LEU A 11 4.01 -9.68 0.52
N ILE A 12 3.13 -8.71 0.31
CA ILE A 12 2.81 -8.20 -1.03
C ILE A 12 3.99 -7.42 -1.60
N PHE A 13 4.60 -6.53 -0.81
CA PHE A 13 5.81 -5.82 -1.21
C PHE A 13 6.95 -6.79 -1.54
N GLU A 14 7.12 -7.85 -0.75
CA GLU A 14 8.10 -8.91 -1.02
C GLU A 14 7.78 -9.68 -2.31
N GLN A 15 6.51 -9.94 -2.63
CA GLN A 15 6.09 -10.59 -3.89
C GLN A 15 6.42 -9.75 -5.13
N ILE A 16 6.30 -8.43 -5.05
CA ILE A 16 6.67 -7.52 -6.14
C ILE A 16 8.15 -7.08 -6.09
N GLY A 17 8.94 -7.61 -5.17
CA GLY A 17 10.37 -7.29 -5.05
C GLY A 17 10.69 -5.91 -4.46
N ILE A 18 9.71 -5.24 -3.82
CA ILE A 18 9.90 -3.96 -3.14
C ILE A 18 10.32 -4.21 -1.68
N GLU A 19 11.50 -3.74 -1.30
CA GLU A 19 11.95 -3.77 0.10
C GLU A 19 11.52 -2.50 0.87
N VAL A 20 10.65 -2.67 1.87
CA VAL A 20 10.22 -1.57 2.75
C VAL A 20 11.24 -1.35 3.88
N THR A 21 12.05 -0.30 3.74
CA THR A 21 12.98 0.22 4.74
C THR A 21 12.37 1.37 5.56
N ALA A 22 13.00 1.76 6.66
CA ALA A 22 12.52 2.89 7.47
C ALA A 22 12.57 4.23 6.71
N ALA A 23 13.49 4.37 5.75
CA ALA A 23 13.65 5.58 4.94
C ALA A 23 12.56 5.72 3.87
N ASN A 24 12.25 4.63 3.14
CA ASN A 24 11.26 4.65 2.06
C ASN A 24 9.82 4.44 2.54
N ARG A 25 9.60 3.86 3.72
CA ARG A 25 8.25 3.62 4.29
C ARG A 25 7.36 4.86 4.29
N LYS A 26 7.91 6.04 4.58
CA LYS A 26 7.13 7.29 4.62
C LYS A 26 6.67 7.73 3.23
N GLU A 27 7.50 7.50 2.22
CA GLU A 27 7.17 7.77 0.83
C GLU A 27 6.16 6.76 0.28
N ILE A 28 6.38 5.46 0.55
CA ILE A 28 5.46 4.38 0.21
C ILE A 28 4.08 4.63 0.82
N ASP A 29 4.02 4.99 2.11
CA ASP A 29 2.76 5.30 2.79
C ASP A 29 2.04 6.48 2.13
N ARG A 30 2.76 7.53 1.74
CA ARG A 30 2.19 8.68 1.03
C ARG A 30 1.63 8.28 -0.34
N LYS A 31 2.42 7.55 -1.14
CA LYS A 31 2.04 7.04 -2.46
C LYS A 31 0.80 6.14 -2.40
N ILE A 32 0.73 5.26 -1.39
CA ILE A 32 -0.44 4.39 -1.18
C ILE A 32 -1.68 5.21 -0.84
N HIS A 33 -1.59 6.18 0.08
CA HIS A 33 -2.72 7.04 0.42
C HIS A 33 -3.22 7.85 -0.79
N GLU A 34 -2.31 8.32 -1.64
CA GLU A 34 -2.64 9.00 -2.90
C GLU A 34 -3.35 8.05 -3.88
N MET A 35 -2.83 6.83 -4.07
CA MET A 35 -3.43 5.80 -4.93
C MET A 35 -4.84 5.40 -4.48
N VAL A 36 -5.05 5.22 -3.16
CA VAL A 36 -6.35 4.82 -2.62
C VAL A 36 -7.30 6.00 -2.42
N GLY A 37 -6.82 7.24 -2.61
CA GLY A 37 -7.62 8.46 -2.43
C GLY A 37 -8.12 8.66 -1.01
N VAL A 38 -7.46 8.05 -0.01
CA VAL A 38 -7.86 8.12 1.39
C VAL A 38 -6.99 9.16 2.10
N PRO A 39 -7.58 10.09 2.88
CA PRO A 39 -6.80 11.05 3.64
C PRO A 39 -5.84 10.35 4.61
N TYR A 40 -4.59 10.81 4.63
CA TYR A 40 -3.46 10.31 5.42
C TYR A 40 -3.77 10.08 6.92
N SER A 41 -4.81 10.74 7.45
CA SER A 41 -5.21 10.61 8.84
C SER A 41 -5.95 9.29 9.17
N ASN A 42 -6.47 8.55 8.17
CA ASN A 42 -7.34 7.38 8.36
C ASN A 42 -6.73 6.05 7.86
N CYS A 43 -5.76 5.51 8.61
CA CYS A 43 -5.15 4.21 8.33
C CYS A 43 -6.13 3.01 8.20
N PRO A 44 -7.18 2.86 9.03
CA PRO A 44 -8.12 1.73 8.88
C PRO A 44 -9.01 1.87 7.63
N ALA A 45 -9.32 3.10 7.20
CA ALA A 45 -10.04 3.33 5.96
C ALA A 45 -9.17 2.99 4.74
N ALA A 46 -7.89 3.37 4.77
CA ALA A 46 -6.93 3.01 3.73
C ALA A 46 -6.81 1.48 3.62
N TRP A 47 -6.68 0.77 4.75
CA TRP A 47 -6.61 -0.70 4.72
C TRP A 47 -7.87 -1.35 4.16
N LYS A 48 -9.06 -0.83 4.50
CA LYS A 48 -10.32 -1.33 3.95
C LYS A 48 -10.42 -1.11 2.44
N ALA A 49 -9.97 0.05 1.95
CA ALA A 49 -9.93 0.36 0.52
C ALA A 49 -8.96 -0.56 -0.24
N ILE A 50 -7.75 -0.78 0.32
CA ILE A 50 -6.76 -1.71 -0.24
C ILE A 50 -7.34 -3.13 -0.30
N LYS A 51 -7.95 -3.61 0.79
CA LYS A 51 -8.63 -4.91 0.79
C LYS A 51 -9.75 -5.03 -0.22
N SER A 52 -10.57 -3.98 -0.39
CA SER A 52 -11.63 -3.98 -1.42
C SER A 52 -11.01 -4.12 -2.80
N ARG A 53 -10.01 -3.29 -3.13
CA ARG A 53 -9.34 -3.34 -4.43
C ARG A 53 -8.63 -4.66 -4.70
N MET A 54 -7.97 -5.24 -3.70
CA MET A 54 -7.36 -6.57 -3.84
C MET A 54 -8.39 -7.68 -4.01
N ALA A 55 -9.55 -7.58 -3.34
CA ALA A 55 -10.63 -8.55 -3.49
C ALA A 55 -11.38 -8.42 -4.83
N GLU A 56 -11.40 -7.21 -5.40
CA GLU A 56 -11.97 -6.93 -6.73
C GLU A 56 -11.00 -7.36 -7.84
N ASP A 57 -9.76 -6.86 -7.81
CA ASP A 57 -8.71 -7.13 -8.80
C ASP A 57 -7.31 -7.04 -8.17
N GLU A 58 -6.82 -8.15 -7.60
CA GLU A 58 -5.48 -8.23 -7.00
C GLU A 58 -4.37 -7.90 -8.01
N GLU A 59 -4.41 -8.51 -9.20
CA GLU A 59 -3.38 -8.34 -10.24
C GLU A 59 -3.26 -6.86 -10.68
N LYS A 60 -4.40 -6.18 -10.82
CA LYS A 60 -4.43 -4.76 -11.14
C LYS A 60 -3.86 -3.91 -10.01
N PHE A 61 -4.22 -4.23 -8.76
CA PHE A 61 -3.68 -3.53 -7.61
C PHE A 61 -2.16 -3.68 -7.52
N LEU A 62 -1.63 -4.89 -7.76
CA LEU A 62 -0.18 -5.15 -7.80
C LEU A 62 0.51 -4.36 -8.91
N ALA A 63 -0.07 -4.32 -10.11
CA ALA A 63 0.47 -3.55 -11.24
C ALA A 63 0.46 -2.04 -10.98
N ASP A 64 -0.60 -1.51 -10.36
CA ASP A 64 -0.66 -0.11 -9.92
C ASP A 64 0.39 0.17 -8.83
N LEU A 65 0.57 -0.75 -7.87
CA LEU A 65 1.58 -0.64 -6.81
C LEU A 65 2.99 -0.63 -7.37
N ASP A 66 3.29 -1.56 -8.27
CA ASP A 66 4.56 -1.64 -8.98
C ASP A 66 4.82 -0.35 -9.76
N ARG A 67 3.86 0.12 -10.55
CA ARG A 67 3.99 1.38 -11.32
C ARG A 67 4.22 2.61 -10.45
N VAL A 68 3.58 2.68 -9.29
CA VAL A 68 3.71 3.83 -8.39
C VAL A 68 5.01 3.77 -7.58
N LEU A 69 5.54 2.57 -7.32
CA LEU A 69 6.74 2.37 -6.52
C LEU A 69 8.03 2.19 -7.33
N ALA A 70 7.94 1.85 -8.61
CA ALA A 70 9.02 1.90 -9.61
C ALA A 70 9.49 3.34 -9.89
#